data_AF-A0A0F2P4N2-F1
#
_entry.id   AF-A0A0F2P4N2-F1
#
_cell.length_a   1.000
_cell.length_b   1.000
_cell.length_c   1.000
_cell.angle_alpha   90.00
_cell.angle_beta   90.00
_cell.angle_gamma   90.00
#
_symmetry.space_group_name_H-M   'P 1'
#
loop_
_entity.id
_entity.type
_entity.pdbx_description
1 polymer ?
#
loop_
_entity_poly.entity_id
_entity_poly.type
_entity_poly.pdbx_seq_one_letter_code
_entity_poly.pdbx_strand_id
1 'polypeptide(L)'
;APATDNVTYTLTGDTARSTEDLAALASQATGKPLSVVHVSDEQLAEGMAGAGVPAPFIPTLVSFDANTREGKIAMVTDDATKLTGAPLTSLTDFLAANKAALAG
;
A
#
# COMPACT_ATOMS: atom_id res chain seq x y z
N ALA A 1 28.77 27.85 0.01
CA ALA A 1 28.03 28.09 -1.24
C ALA A 1 26.62 27.54 -1.05
N PRO A 2 25.56 28.19 -1.53
CA PRO A 2 24.22 27.59 -1.47
C PRO A 2 24.21 26.37 -2.41
N ALA A 3 23.60 25.27 -2.00
CA ALA A 3 23.50 24.08 -2.83
C ALA A 3 22.67 24.38 -4.09
N THR A 4 23.22 24.09 -5.27
CA THR A 4 22.70 24.48 -6.59
C THR A 4 22.08 23.34 -7.40
N ASP A 5 21.76 22.19 -6.79
CA ASP A 5 21.28 21.02 -7.53
C ASP A 5 19.81 20.67 -7.24
N ASN A 6 19.05 20.41 -8.30
CA ASN A 6 17.72 19.84 -8.23
C ASN A 6 17.84 18.34 -7.90
N VAL A 7 17.05 17.84 -6.96
CA VAL A 7 17.05 16.44 -6.52
C VAL A 7 15.66 15.84 -6.72
N THR A 8 15.60 14.62 -7.26
CA THR A 8 14.39 13.80 -7.32
C THR A 8 14.39 12.82 -6.15
N TYR A 9 13.32 12.81 -5.36
CA TYR A 9 13.12 11.88 -4.25
C TYR A 9 12.05 10.84 -4.61
N THR A 10 12.34 9.56 -4.37
CA THR A 10 11.38 8.46 -4.53
C THR A 10 10.81 8.12 -3.17
N LEU A 11 9.63 8.65 -2.84
CA LEU A 11 9.06 8.52 -1.50
C LEU A 11 8.42 7.13 -1.31
N THR A 12 8.95 6.35 -0.38
CA THR A 12 8.39 5.06 0.05
C THR A 12 8.18 5.02 1.56
N GLY A 13 7.53 3.97 2.05
CA GLY A 13 7.64 3.60 3.46
C GLY A 13 9.04 3.07 3.79
N ASP A 14 9.29 2.84 5.08
CA ASP A 14 10.56 2.33 5.62
C ASP A 14 10.72 0.80 5.52
N THR A 15 9.64 0.09 5.18
CA THR A 15 9.58 -1.38 5.15
C THR A 15 8.62 -1.82 4.06
N ALA A 16 9.10 -2.68 3.15
CA ALA A 16 8.25 -3.40 2.20
C ALA A 16 7.45 -4.48 2.94
N ARG A 17 6.16 -4.61 2.62
CA ARG A 17 5.23 -5.52 3.29
C ARG A 17 4.48 -6.36 2.27
N SER A 18 4.24 -7.62 2.61
CA SER A 18 3.33 -8.49 1.85
C SER A 18 1.87 -8.13 2.13
N THR A 19 0.96 -8.58 1.27
CA THR A 19 -0.49 -8.42 1.49
C THR A 19 -0.93 -9.12 2.78
N GLU A 20 -0.27 -10.23 3.14
CA GLU A 20 -0.46 -10.96 4.38
C GLU A 20 -0.04 -10.14 5.61
N ASP A 21 1.11 -9.47 5.55
CA ASP A 21 1.56 -8.60 6.64
C ASP A 21 0.57 -7.45 6.86
N LEU A 22 0.07 -6.86 5.77
CA LEU A 22 -0.94 -5.80 5.83
C LEU A 22 -2.24 -6.31 6.47
N ALA A 23 -2.71 -7.49 6.07
CA ALA A 23 -3.92 -8.10 6.61
C ALA A 23 -3.78 -8.47 8.10
N ALA A 24 -2.59 -8.96 8.51
CA ALA A 24 -2.30 -9.27 9.90
C ALA A 24 -2.29 -8.01 10.77
N LEU A 25 -1.64 -6.93 10.32
CA LEU A 25 -1.61 -5.66 11.04
C LEU A 25 -3.01 -5.03 11.15
N ALA A 26 -3.79 -5.06 10.07
CA ALA A 26 -5.17 -4.57 10.08
C ALA A 26 -6.07 -5.40 11.02
N SER A 27 -5.92 -6.74 11.01
CA SER A 27 -6.63 -7.63 11.93
C SER A 27 -6.31 -7.33 13.38
N GLN A 28 -5.03 -7.13 13.69
CA GLN A 28 -4.58 -6.78 15.04
C GLN A 28 -5.15 -5.44 15.50
N ALA A 29 -5.10 -4.42 14.64
CA ALA A 29 -5.59 -3.08 14.98
C ALA A 29 -7.11 -3.05 15.21
N THR A 30 -7.87 -3.73 14.35
CA THR A 30 -9.34 -3.72 14.39
C THR A 30 -9.92 -4.77 15.35
N GLY A 31 -9.18 -5.83 15.66
CA GLY A 31 -9.68 -7.00 16.39
C GLY A 31 -10.59 -7.90 15.55
N LYS A 32 -10.68 -7.68 14.24
CA LYS A 32 -11.52 -8.45 13.31
C LYS A 32 -10.64 -9.41 12.51
N PRO A 33 -11.05 -10.68 12.34
CA PRO A 33 -10.30 -11.60 11.50
C PRO A 33 -10.35 -11.17 10.03
N LEU A 34 -9.18 -11.02 9.39
CA LEU A 34 -9.04 -10.72 7.98
C LEU A 34 -8.13 -11.77 7.32
N SER A 35 -8.59 -12.34 6.20
CA SER A 35 -7.85 -13.33 5.43
C SER A 35 -7.52 -12.78 4.04
N VAL A 36 -6.29 -13.02 3.59
CA VAL A 36 -5.90 -12.75 2.20
C VAL A 36 -6.36 -13.90 1.32
N VAL A 37 -7.04 -13.58 0.22
CA VAL A 37 -7.41 -14.53 -0.83
C VAL A 37 -6.70 -14.11 -2.10
N HIS A 38 -5.75 -14.91 -2.54
CA HIS A 38 -5.07 -14.70 -3.83
C HIS A 38 -5.97 -15.12 -4.96
N VAL A 39 -6.20 -14.21 -5.89
CA VAL A 39 -7.05 -14.43 -7.08
C VAL A 39 -6.23 -14.23 -8.35
N SER A 40 -6.73 -14.77 -9.45
CA SER A 40 -6.21 -14.46 -10.79
C SER A 40 -6.61 -13.05 -11.21
N ASP A 41 -5.94 -12.53 -12.25
CA ASP A 41 -6.23 -11.21 -12.80
C ASP A 41 -7.67 -11.13 -13.36
N GLU A 42 -8.15 -12.22 -13.97
CA GLU A 42 -9.53 -12.33 -14.46
C GLU A 42 -10.54 -12.29 -13.31
N GLN A 43 -10.27 -13.05 -12.24
CA GLN A 43 -11.12 -13.07 -11.05
C GLN A 43 -11.16 -11.70 -10.35
N LEU A 44 -10.03 -10.99 -10.29
CA LEU A 44 -9.96 -9.64 -9.76
C LEU A 44 -10.78 -8.66 -10.62
N ALA A 45 -10.65 -8.75 -11.95
CA ALA A 45 -11.40 -7.91 -12.88
C ALA A 45 -12.92 -8.12 -12.77
N GLU A 46 -13.35 -9.38 -12.72
CA GLU A 46 -14.76 -9.76 -12.52
C GLU A 46 -15.29 -9.26 -11.18
N GLY A 47 -14.51 -9.43 -10.10
CA GLY A 47 -14.85 -8.94 -8.77
C GLY A 47 -15.02 -7.42 -8.72
N MET A 48 -14.11 -6.66 -9.35
CA MET A 48 -14.21 -5.20 -9.46
C MET A 48 -15.43 -4.76 -10.25
N ALA A 49 -15.73 -5.42 -11.37
CA ALA A 49 -16.93 -5.15 -12.16
C ALA A 49 -18.21 -5.40 -11.34
N GLY A 50 -18.27 -6.53 -10.63
CA GLY A 50 -19.38 -6.88 -9.74
C GLY A 50 -19.56 -5.90 -8.57
N ALA A 51 -18.47 -5.29 -8.11
CA ALA A 51 -18.47 -4.25 -7.08
C ALA A 51 -18.82 -2.85 -7.61
N GLY A 52 -19.03 -2.67 -8.92
CA GLY A 52 -19.44 -1.41 -9.53
C GLY A 52 -18.29 -0.47 -9.93
N VAL A 53 -17.04 -0.97 -9.99
CA VAL A 53 -15.92 -0.20 -10.53
C VAL A 53 -16.17 0.08 -12.03
N PRO A 54 -16.03 1.32 -12.51
CA PRO A 54 -16.26 1.61 -13.93
C PRO A 54 -15.25 0.86 -14.82
N ALA A 55 -15.76 0.23 -15.88
CA ALA A 55 -14.99 -0.63 -16.77
C ALA A 55 -13.65 -0.04 -17.27
N PRO A 56 -13.53 1.26 -17.59
CA PRO A 56 -12.25 1.84 -18.03
C PRO A 56 -11.13 1.79 -16.99
N PHE A 57 -11.44 1.70 -15.69
CA PHE A 57 -10.44 1.67 -14.62
C PHE A 57 -9.94 0.27 -14.27
N ILE A 58 -10.73 -0.77 -14.58
CA ILE A 58 -10.44 -2.15 -14.15
C ILE A 58 -9.06 -2.62 -14.66
N PRO A 59 -8.69 -2.46 -15.94
CA PRO A 59 -7.39 -2.92 -16.43
C PRO A 59 -6.22 -2.26 -15.69
N THR A 60 -6.35 -0.98 -15.36
CA THR A 60 -5.32 -0.24 -14.60
C THR A 60 -5.17 -0.79 -13.19
N LEU A 61 -6.26 -1.03 -12.47
CA LEU A 61 -6.21 -1.56 -11.11
C LEU A 61 -5.66 -2.99 -11.05
N VAL A 62 -6.05 -3.84 -12.00
CA VAL A 62 -5.48 -5.20 -12.15
C VAL A 62 -3.97 -5.12 -12.39
N SER A 63 -3.52 -4.20 -13.24
CA SER A 63 -2.08 -4.03 -13.51
C SER A 63 -1.28 -3.60 -12.27
N PHE A 64 -1.88 -2.89 -11.32
CA PHE A 64 -1.22 -2.52 -10.07
C PHE A 64 -0.98 -3.75 -9.18
N ASP A 65 -1.97 -4.63 -9.09
CA ASP A 65 -1.83 -5.89 -8.34
C ASP A 65 -0.78 -6.81 -8.97
N ALA A 66 -0.81 -6.98 -10.29
CA ALA A 66 0.20 -7.74 -11.04
C ALA A 66 1.62 -7.19 -10.79
N ASN A 67 1.81 -5.86 -10.90
CA ASN A 67 3.11 -5.24 -10.63
C ASN A 67 3.57 -5.42 -9.18
N THR A 68 2.64 -5.40 -8.22
CA THR A 68 2.93 -5.64 -6.79
C THR A 68 3.40 -7.07 -6.57
N ARG A 69 2.69 -8.04 -7.16
CA ARG A 69 3.00 -9.47 -7.08
C ARG A 69 4.36 -9.82 -7.69
N GLU A 70 4.73 -9.12 -8.76
CA GLU A 70 6.04 -9.24 -9.40
C GLU A 70 7.15 -8.49 -8.67
N GLY A 71 6.85 -7.79 -7.57
CA GLY A 71 7.84 -7.07 -6.76
C GLY A 71 8.36 -5.78 -7.40
N LYS A 72 7.75 -5.31 -8.50
CA LYS A 72 8.21 -4.13 -9.25
C LYS A 72 8.14 -2.82 -8.47
N ILE A 73 7.36 -2.80 -7.39
CA ILE A 73 7.20 -1.66 -6.48
C ILE A 73 7.66 -1.95 -5.05
N ALA A 74 8.48 -3.00 -4.84
CA ALA A 74 8.96 -3.39 -3.51
C ALA A 74 10.15 -2.56 -3.00
N MET A 75 10.57 -1.52 -3.73
CA MET A 75 11.72 -0.70 -3.34
C MET A 75 11.44 0.05 -2.03
N VAL A 76 12.48 0.18 -1.21
CA VAL A 76 12.48 0.96 0.02
C VAL A 76 13.63 1.96 -0.06
N THR A 77 13.30 3.24 0.13
CA THR A 77 14.27 4.34 0.17
C THR A 77 14.19 5.05 1.51
N ASP A 78 15.23 5.82 1.83
CA ASP A 78 15.27 6.74 2.96
C ASP A 78 14.90 8.18 2.55
N ASP A 79 14.42 8.38 1.33
CA ASP A 79 14.19 9.69 0.72
C ASP A 79 13.13 10.51 1.47
N ALA A 80 12.09 9.84 1.99
CA ALA A 80 11.07 10.53 2.77
C ALA A 80 11.61 11.04 4.12
N THR A 81 12.46 10.25 4.78
CA THR A 81 13.15 10.68 6.01
C THR A 81 14.16 11.79 5.72
N LYS A 82 14.91 11.69 4.62
CA LYS A 82 15.84 12.74 4.16
C LYS A 82 15.13 14.06 3.87
N LEU A 83 13.99 14.00 3.19
CA LEU A 83 13.21 15.17 2.80
C LEU A 83 12.56 15.86 4.03
N THR A 84 12.06 15.07 4.98
CA THR A 84 11.32 15.60 6.14
C THR A 84 12.21 15.91 7.35
N GLY A 85 13.38 15.28 7.45
CA GLY A 85 14.26 15.38 8.62
C GLY A 85 13.72 14.70 9.88
N ALA A 86 12.65 13.90 9.77
CA ALA A 86 11.99 13.23 10.89
C ALA A 86 11.67 11.76 10.57
N PRO A 87 11.53 10.89 11.58
CA PRO A 87 11.03 9.54 11.38
C PRO A 87 9.63 9.53 10.77
N LEU A 88 9.38 8.58 9.86
CA LEU A 88 8.05 8.37 9.29
C LEU A 88 7.09 7.79 10.34
N THR A 89 5.80 8.08 10.18
CA THR A 89 4.76 7.39 10.95
C THR A 89 4.72 5.93 10.53
N SER A 90 4.80 5.01 11.49
CA SER A 90 4.72 3.58 11.19
C SER A 90 3.30 3.18 10.75
N LEU A 91 3.19 2.12 9.95
CA LEU A 91 1.88 1.60 9.55
C LEU A 91 1.04 1.17 10.76
N THR A 92 1.69 0.60 11.79
CA THR A 92 1.01 0.20 13.04
C THR A 92 0.40 1.39 13.75
N ASP A 93 1.15 2.48 13.89
CA ASP A 93 0.65 3.72 14.53
C ASP A 93 -0.49 4.34 13.73
N PHE A 94 -0.36 4.34 12.39
CA PHE A 94 -1.42 4.81 11.50
C PHE A 94 -2.70 4.00 11.67
N LEU A 95 -2.62 2.67 11.66
CA LEU A 95 -3.78 1.79 11.83
C LEU A 95 -4.42 1.96 13.21
N ALA A 96 -3.61 2.11 14.27
CA ALA A 96 -4.11 2.36 15.62
C ALA A 96 -4.86 3.69 15.71
N ALA A 97 -4.30 4.76 15.14
CA ALA A 97 -4.92 6.08 15.12
C ALA A 97 -6.24 6.13 14.32
N ASN A 98 -6.38 5.27 13.32
CA ASN A 98 -7.54 5.24 12.42
C ASN A 98 -8.50 4.07 12.68
N LYS A 99 -8.34 3.36 13.82
CA LYS A 99 -9.14 2.17 14.15
C LYS A 99 -10.64 2.35 13.97
N ALA A 100 -11.19 3.50 14.39
CA ALA A 100 -12.62 3.78 14.31
C ALA A 100 -13.16 3.76 12.87
N ALA A 101 -12.38 4.27 11.90
CA ALA A 101 -12.76 4.26 10.49
C ALA A 101 -12.60 2.89 9.83
N LEU A 102 -11.75 2.02 10.40
CA LEU A 102 -11.41 0.71 9.86
C LEU A 102 -12.23 -0.44 10.48
N ALA A 103 -12.97 -0.18 11.56
CA ALA A 103 -13.76 -1.20 12.26
C ALA A 103 -15.02 -1.63 11.48
N GLY A 104 -15.49 -0.83 10.51
CA GLY A 104 -16.73 -1.04 9.76
C GLY A 104 -17.96 -0.59 10.53
#